data_AF-C5BV32-F1
#
_entry.id   AF-C5BV32-F1
#
_cell.length_a   1.000
_cell.length_b   1.000
_cell.length_c   1.000
_cell.angle_alpha   90.00
_cell.angle_beta   90.00
_cell.angle_gamma   90.00
#
_symmetry.space_group_name_H-M   'P 1'
#
loop_
_entity.id
_entity.type
_entity.pdbx_description
1 polymer ?
#
loop_
_entity_poly.entity_id
_entity_poly.type
_entity_poly.pdbx_seq_one_letter_code
_entity_poly.pdbx_strand_id
1 'polypeptide(L)'
;MGEAERGEAAPRVWVSYWCAAGHETRPSFAEEPGMVVPETWDCPRCGLPAGQDQENPPAAPKNEPYKTHLAYVKERRSDAEGAELLEEALAALRARRGG
;
A
#
# COMPACT_ATOMS: atom_id res chain seq x y z
N MET A 1 -12.57 27.37 30.93
CA MET A 1 -12.04 27.00 32.27
C MET A 1 -11.66 25.52 32.31
N GLY A 2 -10.69 25.06 31.52
CA GLY A 2 -10.28 23.64 31.52
C GLY A 2 -8.87 23.37 30.97
N GLU A 3 -8.08 24.42 30.70
CA GLU A 3 -6.73 24.28 30.12
C GLU A 3 -5.63 24.55 31.15
N ALA A 4 -5.95 25.19 32.27
CA ALA A 4 -4.98 25.59 33.29
C ALA A 4 -4.50 24.45 34.22
N GLU A 5 -5.13 23.27 34.16
CA GLU A 5 -4.84 22.13 35.04
C GLU A 5 -4.19 20.94 34.30
N ARG A 6 -3.58 21.16 33.13
CA ARG A 6 -3.03 20.08 32.29
C ARG A 6 -1.57 19.73 32.57
N GLY A 7 -0.99 20.29 33.64
CA GLY A 7 0.42 20.13 33.99
C GLY A 7 1.38 20.77 32.97
N GLU A 8 2.68 20.68 33.23
CA GLU A 8 3.71 21.08 32.27
C GLU A 8 3.81 20.06 31.13
N ALA A 9 3.95 20.54 29.90
CA ALA A 9 4.14 19.65 28.75
C ALA A 9 5.47 18.91 28.88
N ALA A 10 5.42 17.58 28.69
CA ALA A 10 6.64 16.77 28.65
C ALA A 10 7.61 17.28 27.56
N PRO A 11 8.92 17.18 27.78
CA PRO A 11 9.92 17.49 26.75
C PRO A 11 9.70 16.62 25.51
N ARG A 12 10.00 17.17 24.33
CA ARG A 12 9.70 16.52 23.04
C ARG A 12 10.83 16.69 22.05
N VAL A 13 11.05 15.66 21.24
CA VAL A 13 11.97 15.69 20.09
C VAL A 13 11.17 15.73 18.79
N TRP A 14 11.63 16.52 17.82
CA TRP A 14 11.05 16.60 16.49
C TRP A 14 11.95 15.88 15.50
N VAL A 15 11.37 14.98 14.71
CA VAL A 15 12.13 14.16 13.75
C VAL A 15 11.52 14.37 12.38
N SER A 16 12.35 14.62 11.38
CA SER A 16 11.90 14.76 9.99
C SER A 16 11.94 13.40 9.28
N TYR A 17 10.91 13.13 8.50
CA TYR A 17 10.80 11.96 7.62
C TYR A 17 10.43 12.40 6.21
N TRP A 18 11.04 11.80 5.20
CA TRP A 18 10.82 12.08 3.78
C TRP A 18 10.32 10.82 3.07
N CYS A 19 9.23 10.94 2.32
CA CYS A 19 8.72 9.85 1.48
C CYS A 19 9.22 9.97 0.04
N ALA A 20 9.08 8.90 -0.74
CA ALA A 20 9.51 8.87 -2.15
C ALA A 20 8.81 9.91 -3.05
N ALA A 21 7.71 10.52 -2.60
CA ALA A 21 7.04 11.63 -3.30
C ALA A 21 7.61 13.02 -2.94
N GLY A 22 8.67 13.09 -2.12
CA GLY A 22 9.32 14.35 -1.72
C GLY A 22 8.63 15.11 -0.59
N HIS A 23 7.63 14.52 0.07
CA HIS A 23 6.98 15.16 1.22
C HIS A 23 7.81 14.98 2.48
N GLU A 24 8.10 16.09 3.17
CA GLU A 24 8.59 16.06 4.55
C GLU A 24 7.40 15.98 5.53
N THR A 25 7.56 15.14 6.56
CA THR A 25 6.66 15.03 7.72
C THR A 25 7.49 15.13 8.99
N ARG A 26 7.05 15.96 9.96
CA ARG A 26 7.80 16.23 11.19
C ARG A 26 7.00 15.90 12.45
N PRO A 27 6.78 14.61 12.79
CA PRO A 27 6.17 14.24 14.06
C PRO A 27 7.07 14.61 15.25
N SER A 28 6.42 14.81 16.40
CA SER A 28 7.09 15.02 17.69
C SER A 28 6.89 13.82 18.60
N PHE A 29 7.96 13.37 19.25
CA PHE A 29 7.95 12.28 20.22
C PHE A 29 8.24 12.79 21.62
N ALA A 30 7.71 12.13 22.66
CA ALA A 30 8.07 12.46 24.04
C ALA A 30 9.54 12.07 24.30
N GLU A 31 10.27 12.94 24.97
CA GLU A 31 11.66 12.71 25.35
C GLU A 31 11.70 11.99 26.69
N GLU A 32 11.69 10.65 26.65
CA GLU A 32 11.71 9.78 27.82
C GLU A 32 12.94 8.84 27.81
N PRO A 33 13.43 8.40 28.99
CA PRO A 33 14.55 7.45 29.05
C PRO A 33 14.23 6.16 28.30
N GLY A 34 15.11 5.80 27.35
CA GLY A 34 14.91 4.61 26.51
C GLY A 34 14.01 4.82 25.29
N MET A 35 13.67 6.07 24.95
CA MET A 35 12.94 6.41 23.73
C MET A 35 13.69 5.91 22.48
N VAL A 36 12.96 5.24 21.59
CA VAL A 36 13.45 4.81 20.28
C VAL A 36 12.59 5.45 19.20
N VAL A 37 13.21 6.34 18.42
CA VAL A 37 12.55 6.99 17.28
C VAL A 37 12.35 5.95 16.16
N PRO A 38 11.13 5.80 15.60
CA PRO A 38 10.88 4.89 14.50
C PRO A 38 11.76 5.21 13.28
N GLU A 39 12.27 4.18 12.59
CA GLU A 39 13.05 4.40 11.36
C GLU A 39 12.16 4.86 10.19
N THR A 40 10.89 4.45 10.21
CA THR A 40 9.90 4.79 9.19
C THR A 40 8.65 5.44 9.80
N TRP A 41 7.98 6.26 9.00
CA TRP A 41 6.75 6.96 9.36
C TRP A 41 5.79 7.00 8.17
N ASP A 42 4.49 6.86 8.42
CA ASP A 42 3.50 6.99 7.34
C ASP A 42 3.31 8.46 6.95
N CYS A 43 3.53 8.78 5.68
CA CYS A 43 3.32 10.13 5.18
C CYS A 43 1.81 10.47 5.19
N PRO A 44 1.35 11.47 5.96
CA PRO A 44 -0.07 11.80 6.06
C PRO A 44 -0.65 12.37 4.77
N ARG A 45 0.20 12.76 3.80
CA ARG A 45 -0.22 13.32 2.51
C ARG A 45 -0.49 12.26 1.44
N CYS A 46 0.24 11.15 1.45
CA CYS A 46 0.19 10.17 0.35
C CYS A 46 0.13 8.71 0.81
N GLY A 47 0.26 8.45 2.12
CA GLY A 47 0.25 7.10 2.69
C GLY A 47 1.50 6.27 2.37
N LEU A 48 2.50 6.84 1.68
CA LEU A 48 3.77 6.16 1.45
C LEU A 48 4.61 6.15 2.73
N PRO A 49 5.45 5.11 2.92
CA PRO A 49 6.45 5.13 3.98
C PRO A 49 7.44 6.28 3.74
N ALA A 50 7.81 6.94 4.82
CA ALA A 50 8.79 8.01 4.89
C ALA A 50 9.92 7.60 5.83
N GLY A 51 11.16 7.96 5.51
CA GLY A 51 12.36 7.61 6.28
C GLY A 51 13.13 8.86 6.69
N GLN A 52 14.08 8.72 7.61
CA GLN A 52 14.85 9.84 8.16
C GLN A 52 15.96 10.39 7.23
N ASP A 53 16.24 9.71 6.12
CA ASP A 53 17.17 10.18 5.09
C ASP A 53 16.39 10.78 3.92
N GLN A 54 16.59 12.07 3.67
CA GLN A 54 15.95 12.81 2.59
C GLN A 54 16.37 12.32 1.21
N GLU A 55 17.64 11.94 1.04
CA GLU A 55 18.21 11.55 -0.24
C GLU A 55 17.89 10.07 -0.56
N ASN A 56 17.57 9.27 0.46
CA ASN A 56 17.25 7.85 0.33
C ASN A 56 15.90 7.50 1.01
N PRO A 57 14.77 8.04 0.54
CA PRO A 57 13.47 7.74 1.13
C PRO A 57 13.06 6.27 0.89
N PRO A 58 12.27 5.66 1.79
CA PRO A 58 11.77 4.31 1.62
C PRO A 58 10.96 4.18 0.33
N ALA A 59 11.16 3.06 -0.38
CA ALA A 59 10.39 2.75 -1.57
C ALA A 59 8.92 2.45 -1.23
N ALA A 60 8.02 2.73 -2.17
CA ALA A 60 6.63 2.33 -2.05
C ALA A 60 6.51 0.80 -1.87
N PRO A 61 5.66 0.31 -0.97
CA PRO A 61 5.43 -1.12 -0.83
C PRO A 61 4.91 -1.68 -2.15
N LYS A 62 5.47 -2.81 -2.58
CA LYS A 62 4.97 -3.54 -3.74
C LYS A 62 3.71 -4.28 -3.31
N ASN A 63 2.57 -3.92 -3.89
CA ASN A 63 1.36 -4.71 -3.70
C ASN A 63 1.51 -6.02 -4.48
N GLU A 64 1.58 -7.15 -3.77
CA GLU A 64 1.50 -8.45 -4.42
C GLU A 64 0.07 -8.64 -4.91
N PRO A 65 -0.17 -8.71 -6.22
CA PRO A 65 -1.53 -8.80 -6.72
C PRO A 65 -2.16 -10.11 -6.26
N TYR A 66 -3.33 -10.00 -5.65
CA TYR A 66 -4.15 -11.18 -5.38
C TYR A 66 -4.41 -11.95 -6.67
N LYS A 67 -4.52 -13.26 -6.52
CA LYS A 67 -4.79 -14.14 -7.63
C LYS A 67 -6.17 -13.88 -8.23
N THR A 68 -6.20 -13.60 -9.52
CA THR A 68 -7.44 -13.30 -10.25
C THR A 68 -8.23 -14.57 -10.57
N HIS A 69 -9.54 -14.45 -10.85
CA HIS A 69 -10.35 -15.57 -11.32
C HIS A 69 -9.73 -16.28 -12.54
N LEU A 70 -9.21 -15.52 -13.50
CA LEU A 70 -8.53 -16.07 -14.67
C LEU A 70 -7.27 -16.85 -14.28
N ALA A 71 -6.48 -16.36 -13.33
CA ALA A 71 -5.31 -17.09 -12.84
C ALA A 71 -5.71 -18.43 -12.18
N TYR A 72 -6.80 -18.47 -11.41
CA TYR A 72 -7.35 -19.74 -10.91
C TYR A 72 -7.83 -20.68 -12.01
N VAL A 73 -8.36 -20.15 -13.13
CA VAL A 73 -8.74 -20.97 -14.30
C VAL A 73 -7.50 -21.56 -14.97
N LYS A 74 -6.47 -20.74 -15.19
CA LYS A 74 -5.22 -21.14 -15.86
C LYS A 74 -4.40 -22.17 -15.11
N GLU A 75 -4.58 -22.30 -13.80
CA GLU A 75 -3.93 -23.38 -13.04
C GLU A 75 -4.58 -24.75 -13.22
N ARG A 76 -5.84 -24.80 -13.66
CA ARG A 76 -6.59 -26.05 -13.85
C ARG A 76 -6.94 -26.34 -15.31
N ARG A 77 -6.67 -25.40 -16.22
CA ARG A 77 -6.89 -25.52 -17.66
C ARG A 77 -5.69 -24.96 -18.39
N SER A 78 -5.19 -25.74 -19.34
CA SER A 78 -4.22 -25.30 -20.32
C SER A 78 -4.83 -24.29 -21.30
N ASP A 79 -3.97 -23.57 -22.01
CA ASP A 79 -4.41 -22.66 -23.08
C ASP A 79 -5.15 -23.42 -24.20
N ALA A 80 -4.79 -24.68 -24.47
CA ALA A 80 -5.47 -25.54 -25.44
C ALA A 80 -6.92 -25.85 -25.02
N GLU A 81 -7.13 -26.30 -23.78
CA GLU A 81 -8.48 -26.53 -23.24
C GLU A 81 -9.31 -25.24 -23.20
N GLY A 82 -8.66 -24.09 -22.95
CA GLY A 82 -9.31 -22.78 -23.03
C GLY A 82 -9.79 -22.44 -24.45
N ALA A 83 -8.98 -22.77 -25.47
CA ALA A 83 -9.34 -22.55 -26.88
C ALA A 83 -10.50 -23.45 -27.31
N GLU A 84 -10.51 -24.72 -26.89
CA GLU A 84 -11.62 -25.66 -27.18
C GLU A 84 -12.94 -25.16 -26.60
N LEU A 85 -12.96 -24.71 -25.33
CA LEU A 85 -14.15 -24.13 -24.70
C LEU A 85 -14.64 -22.86 -25.42
N LEU A 86 -13.71 -22.04 -25.90
CA LEU A 86 -14.05 -20.83 -26.65
C LEU A 86 -14.72 -21.19 -27.97
N GLU A 87 -14.19 -22.16 -28.73
CA GLU A 87 -14.79 -22.59 -29.99
C GLU A 87 -16.18 -23.20 -29.79
N GLU A 88 -16.38 -24.01 -28.74
CA GLU A 88 -17.70 -24.55 -28.39
C GLU A 88 -18.71 -23.41 -28.13
N ALA A 89 -18.33 -22.43 -27.31
CA ALA A 89 -19.18 -21.30 -26.99
C ALA A 89 -19.49 -20.43 -28.22
N LEU A 90 -18.51 -20.22 -29.10
CA LEU A 90 -18.68 -19.48 -30.35
C LEU A 90 -19.59 -20.23 -31.33
N ALA A 91 -19.46 -21.55 -31.45
CA ALA A 91 -20.34 -22.36 -32.28
C ALA A 91 -21.80 -22.27 -31.80
N ALA A 92 -22.04 -22.41 -30.49
CA ALA A 92 -23.36 -22.26 -29.89
C ALA A 92 -23.95 -20.85 -30.11
N LEU A 93 -23.11 -19.81 -30.00
CA LEU A 93 -23.53 -18.42 -30.27
C LEU A 93 -23.94 -18.22 -31.74
N ARG A 94 -23.16 -18.75 -32.68
CA ARG A 94 -23.44 -18.67 -34.12
C ARG A 94 -24.74 -19.40 -34.46
N ALA A 95 -24.96 -20.60 -33.91
CA ALA A 95 -26.19 -21.36 -34.11
C ALA A 95 -27.43 -20.58 -33.64
N ARG A 96 -27.35 -19.90 -32.49
CA ARG A 96 -28.45 -19.05 -31.98
C ARG A 96 -28.72 -17.80 -32.83
N ARG A 97 -27.71 -17.28 -33.52
CA ARG A 97 -27.82 -16.04 -34.33
C ARG A 97 -28.17 -16.30 -35.80
N GLY A 98 -27.85 -17.48 -36.33
CA GLY A 98 -28.10 -17.85 -37.72
C GLY A 98 -29.32 -18.76 -37.92
N GLY A 99 -30.06 -19.06 -36.85
CA GLY A 99 -31.37 -19.69 -36.88
C GLY A 99 -32.49 -18.70 -36.64
#